data_AF-A0A7X8DSV9-F1
#
_entry.id   AF-A0A7X8DSV9-F1
#
_cell.length_a   1.000
_cell.length_b   1.000
_cell.length_c   1.000
_cell.angle_alpha   90.00
_cell.angle_beta   90.00
_cell.angle_gamma   90.00
#
_symmetry.space_group_name_H-M   'P 1'
#
loop_
_entity.id
_entity.type
_entity.pdbx_description
1 polymer ?
#
loop_
_entity_poly.entity_id
_entity_poly.type
_entity_poly.pdbx_seq_one_letter_code
_entity_poly.pdbx_strand_id
1 'polypeptide(L)'
;MSQEINNREYRQEILRDLIMQLHDGKTLEEVKPVFEKHFKHVSASEIAEMEQNLIMEGLPPEEIQRLCDVHAAVFKGSIEEIHQDQRQKVENQPGHPVTFFKKENAAIEALVEERIRPHLEAFKENDSQENILALREDFNLLWDIDKHYKRKENLIFPFLERYGITGPPQVMWGVDDEIRADIKTVQKMLAEYSGEREVLVEKIEETLEQVSEMIFKENSILLPMTLDN
;
A
#
# COMPACT_ATOMS: atom_id res chain seq x y z
N MET A 1 12.45 8.59 -33.65
CA MET A 1 13.19 7.31 -33.70
C MET A 1 14.68 7.50 -33.43
N SER A 2 15.46 8.32 -34.16
CA SER A 2 16.92 8.46 -33.88
C SER A 2 17.30 9.47 -32.77
N GLN A 3 16.48 10.51 -32.54
CA GLN A 3 16.80 11.54 -31.53
C GLN A 3 16.52 11.10 -30.08
N GLU A 4 15.50 10.27 -29.86
CA GLU A 4 15.14 9.77 -28.52
C GLU A 4 16.12 8.70 -28.03
N ILE A 5 16.57 7.81 -28.93
CA ILE A 5 17.59 6.79 -28.62
C ILE A 5 18.92 7.46 -28.25
N ASN A 6 19.34 8.48 -29.02
CA ASN A 6 20.55 9.24 -28.76
C ASN A 6 20.49 10.00 -27.41
N ASN A 7 19.31 10.50 -27.02
CA ASN A 7 19.13 11.17 -25.73
C ASN A 7 19.20 10.18 -24.54
N ARG A 8 18.75 8.92 -24.75
CA ARG A 8 18.77 7.88 -23.72
C ARG A 8 20.17 7.36 -23.44
N GLU A 9 20.93 7.03 -24.48
CA GLU A 9 22.33 6.61 -24.35
C GLU A 9 23.18 7.72 -23.72
N TYR A 10 22.96 8.98 -24.15
CA TYR A 10 23.61 10.15 -23.57
C TYR A 10 23.31 10.34 -22.07
N ARG A 11 22.06 10.11 -21.64
CA ARG A 11 21.69 10.18 -20.22
C ARG A 11 22.28 9.04 -19.42
N GLN A 12 22.37 7.84 -19.98
CA GLN A 12 23.00 6.70 -19.34
C GLN A 12 24.50 6.93 -19.13
N GLU A 13 25.19 7.58 -20.07
CA GLU A 13 26.59 8.01 -19.90
C GLU A 13 26.74 9.05 -18.78
N ILE A 14 25.84 10.04 -18.72
CA ILE A 14 25.83 11.02 -17.62
C ILE A 14 25.59 10.33 -16.27
N LEU A 15 24.65 9.37 -16.22
CA LEU A 15 24.34 8.62 -15.01
C LEU A 15 25.57 7.86 -14.50
N ARG A 16 26.28 7.18 -15.42
CA ARG A 16 27.55 6.50 -15.16
C ARG A 16 28.62 7.45 -14.62
N ASP A 17 28.77 8.62 -15.23
CA ASP A 17 29.75 9.63 -14.79
C ASP A 17 29.44 10.15 -13.39
N LEU A 18 28.16 10.38 -13.07
CA LEU A 18 27.76 10.80 -11.72
C LEU A 18 28.02 9.73 -10.66
N ILE A 19 27.80 8.44 -10.98
CA ILE A 19 28.13 7.32 -10.10
C ILE A 19 29.64 7.28 -9.83
N MET A 20 30.46 7.41 -10.87
CA MET A 20 31.92 7.44 -10.72
C MET A 20 32.39 8.64 -9.89
N GLN A 21 31.80 9.81 -10.07
CA GLN A 21 32.15 11.00 -9.28
C GLN A 21 31.87 10.81 -7.78
N LEU A 22 30.78 10.12 -7.42
CA LEU A 22 30.46 9.78 -6.03
C LEU A 22 31.41 8.72 -5.47
N HIS A 23 31.83 7.77 -6.31
CA HIS A 23 32.87 6.79 -5.95
C HIS A 23 34.21 7.47 -5.64
N ASP A 24 34.59 8.44 -6.47
CA ASP A 24 35.84 9.22 -6.35
C ASP A 24 35.81 10.22 -5.16
N GLY A 25 34.74 10.22 -4.37
CA GLY A 25 34.64 10.97 -3.12
C GLY A 25 34.02 12.36 -3.27
N LYS A 26 33.41 12.70 -4.41
CA LYS A 26 32.59 13.92 -4.49
C LYS A 26 31.38 13.79 -3.59
N THR A 27 30.98 14.93 -3.04
CA THR A 27 29.82 15.01 -2.17
C THR A 27 28.53 15.09 -2.98
N LEU A 28 27.44 14.70 -2.33
CA LEU A 28 26.08 14.80 -2.83
C LEU A 28 25.73 16.20 -3.36
N GLU A 29 26.21 17.25 -2.67
CA GLU A 29 25.96 18.65 -3.01
C GLU A 29 26.60 19.07 -4.34
N GLU A 30 27.73 18.45 -4.71
CA GLU A 30 28.44 18.73 -5.95
C GLU A 30 27.80 18.06 -7.16
N VAL A 31 27.17 16.90 -6.95
CA VAL A 31 26.56 16.09 -8.01
C VAL A 31 25.11 16.50 -8.29
N LYS A 32 24.40 16.99 -7.26
CA LYS A 32 22.99 17.41 -7.33
C LYS A 32 22.64 18.36 -8.49
N PRO A 33 23.39 19.45 -8.77
CA PRO A 33 23.04 20.38 -9.85
C PRO A 33 23.12 19.75 -11.25
N VAL A 34 24.10 18.86 -11.45
CA VAL A 34 24.28 18.14 -12.71
C VAL A 34 23.16 17.12 -12.89
N PHE A 35 22.81 16.43 -11.81
CA PHE A 35 21.69 15.49 -11.80
C PHE A 35 20.36 16.19 -12.15
N GLU A 36 20.01 17.29 -11.47
CA GLU A 36 18.78 18.04 -11.74
C GLU A 36 18.72 18.56 -13.19
N LYS A 37 19.84 19.06 -13.73
CA LYS A 37 19.88 19.57 -15.11
C LYS A 37 19.49 18.52 -16.16
N HIS A 38 19.86 17.26 -15.94
CA HIS A 38 19.71 16.19 -16.93
C HIS A 38 18.52 15.26 -16.64
N PHE A 39 18.09 15.13 -15.38
CA PHE A 39 17.10 14.15 -14.95
C PHE A 39 15.79 14.77 -14.38
N LYS A 40 15.65 16.10 -14.31
CA LYS A 40 14.44 16.77 -13.79
C LYS A 40 13.11 16.36 -14.45
N HIS A 41 13.15 15.89 -15.69
CA HIS A 41 11.97 15.46 -16.45
C HIS A 41 12.00 13.98 -16.85
N VAL A 42 12.85 13.20 -16.20
CA VAL A 42 13.03 11.76 -16.44
C VAL A 42 12.29 11.01 -15.35
N SER A 43 11.50 9.98 -15.72
CA SER A 43 10.77 9.20 -14.71
C SER A 43 11.72 8.34 -13.88
N ALA A 44 11.32 8.04 -12.64
CA ALA A 44 12.04 7.09 -11.79
C ALA A 44 12.20 5.71 -12.45
N SER A 45 11.21 5.26 -13.24
CA SER A 45 11.29 4.01 -14.00
C SER A 45 12.34 4.04 -15.12
N GLU A 46 12.47 5.17 -15.83
CA GLU A 46 13.49 5.34 -16.87
C GLU A 46 14.90 5.36 -16.23
N ILE A 47 15.04 5.97 -15.05
CA ILE A 47 16.30 5.95 -14.28
C ILE A 47 16.63 4.54 -13.79
N ALA A 48 15.67 3.82 -13.21
CA ALA A 48 15.85 2.44 -12.77
C ALA A 48 16.24 1.50 -13.92
N GLU A 49 15.68 1.71 -15.12
CA GLU A 49 16.08 0.94 -16.31
C GLU A 49 17.52 1.28 -16.75
N MET A 50 17.92 2.55 -16.67
CA MET A 50 19.31 2.95 -16.96
C MET A 50 20.30 2.38 -15.92
N GLU A 51 19.95 2.37 -14.63
CA GLU A 51 20.73 1.72 -13.57
C GLU A 51 20.88 0.22 -13.81
N GLN A 52 19.78 -0.46 -14.15
CA GLN A 52 19.80 -1.88 -14.47
C GLN A 52 20.69 -2.19 -15.68
N ASN A 53 20.68 -1.34 -16.71
CA ASN A 53 21.57 -1.47 -17.86
C ASN A 53 23.04 -1.30 -17.48
N LEU A 54 23.36 -0.36 -16.58
CA LEU A 54 24.72 -0.16 -16.07
C LEU A 54 25.23 -1.37 -15.27
N ILE A 55 24.36 -2.06 -14.51
CA ILE A 55 24.69 -3.34 -13.85
C ILE A 55 25.03 -4.40 -14.90
N MET A 56 24.20 -4.52 -15.95
CA MET A 56 24.45 -5.47 -17.03
C MET A 56 25.73 -5.17 -17.80
N GLU A 57 26.14 -3.91 -17.88
CA GLU A 57 27.41 -3.45 -18.46
C GLU A 57 28.63 -3.62 -17.53
N GLY A 58 28.42 -4.17 -16.32
CA GLY A 58 29.49 -4.58 -15.41
C GLY A 58 29.78 -3.61 -14.26
N LEU A 59 28.94 -2.59 -14.02
CA LEU A 59 29.04 -1.83 -12.77
C LEU A 59 28.59 -2.70 -11.57
N PRO A 60 29.34 -2.67 -10.44
CA PRO A 60 28.92 -3.33 -9.22
C PRO A 60 27.62 -2.71 -8.67
N PRO A 61 26.66 -3.51 -8.19
CA PRO A 61 25.43 -3.00 -7.56
C PRO A 61 25.68 -2.04 -6.38
N GLU A 62 26.81 -2.23 -5.68
CA GLU A 62 27.21 -1.41 -4.52
C GLU A 62 27.50 0.05 -4.92
N GLU A 63 27.96 0.29 -6.15
CA GLU A 63 28.24 1.64 -6.67
C GLU A 63 26.93 2.39 -7.01
N ILE A 64 25.91 1.65 -7.42
CA ILE A 64 24.58 2.20 -7.74
C ILE A 64 23.80 2.49 -6.45
N GLN A 65 24.02 1.71 -5.40
CA GLN A 65 23.36 1.93 -4.11
C GLN A 65 23.69 3.31 -3.50
N ARG A 66 24.90 3.85 -3.73
CA ARG A 66 25.27 5.21 -3.30
C ARG A 66 24.51 6.30 -4.07
N LEU A 67 24.07 5.99 -5.29
CA LEU A 67 23.23 6.86 -6.11
C LEU A 67 21.78 6.89 -5.62
N CYS A 68 21.28 5.80 -5.02
CA CYS A 68 19.94 5.77 -4.41
C CYS A 68 19.79 6.85 -3.31
N ASP A 69 20.85 7.11 -2.54
CA ASP A 69 20.87 8.18 -1.53
C ASP A 69 20.84 9.59 -2.17
N VAL A 70 21.46 9.74 -3.34
CA VAL A 70 21.45 10.97 -4.14
C VAL A 70 20.07 11.21 -4.72
N HIS A 71 19.46 10.19 -5.31
CA HIS A 71 18.10 10.25 -5.80
C HIS A 71 17.16 10.62 -4.65
N ALA A 72 17.20 9.96 -3.49
CA ALA A 72 16.36 10.29 -2.36
C ALA A 72 16.53 11.76 -1.87
N ALA A 73 17.74 12.32 -1.89
CA ALA A 73 18.02 13.68 -1.41
C ALA A 73 17.76 14.79 -2.44
N VAL A 74 17.91 14.50 -3.74
CA VAL A 74 17.55 15.41 -4.84
C VAL A 74 16.03 15.40 -5.04
N PHE A 75 15.42 14.22 -4.96
CA PHE A 75 14.01 14.04 -5.17
C PHE A 75 13.13 14.34 -3.94
N LYS A 76 13.67 14.41 -2.72
CA LYS A 76 12.93 14.91 -1.53
C LYS A 76 12.34 16.31 -1.70
N GLY A 77 12.84 17.13 -2.63
CA GLY A 77 12.28 18.45 -2.96
C GLY A 77 11.46 18.51 -4.26
N SER A 78 11.30 17.41 -5.00
CA SER A 78 10.68 17.45 -6.35
C SER A 78 9.83 16.21 -6.72
N ILE A 79 9.94 15.09 -5.99
CA ILE A 79 9.09 13.90 -6.22
C ILE A 79 7.72 14.01 -5.56
N GLU A 80 7.56 14.87 -4.53
CA GLU A 80 6.25 15.09 -3.94
C GLU A 80 5.24 15.65 -4.96
N GLU A 81 5.68 16.41 -5.97
CA GLU A 81 4.77 16.99 -6.97
C GLU A 81 4.67 16.21 -8.30
N ILE A 82 5.71 15.47 -8.74
CA ILE A 82 5.74 14.93 -10.12
C ILE A 82 5.13 13.52 -10.24
N HIS A 83 5.19 12.69 -9.19
CA HIS A 83 4.66 11.31 -9.22
C HIS A 83 3.33 11.10 -8.49
N GLN A 84 2.91 12.02 -7.61
CA GLN A 84 1.54 12.01 -7.09
C GLN A 84 0.54 12.22 -8.23
N ASP A 85 0.85 13.11 -9.16
CA ASP A 85 -0.08 13.57 -10.17
C ASP A 85 -0.38 12.50 -11.25
N GLN A 86 0.55 11.56 -11.52
CA GLN A 86 0.32 10.43 -12.43
C GLN A 86 -0.36 9.24 -11.74
N ARG A 87 0.05 8.87 -10.51
CA ARG A 87 -0.63 7.82 -9.74
C ARG A 87 -2.06 8.22 -9.39
N GLN A 88 -2.29 9.47 -8.96
CA GLN A 88 -3.64 10.00 -8.78
C GLN A 88 -4.41 10.06 -10.10
N LYS A 89 -3.78 10.32 -11.26
CA LYS A 89 -4.48 10.27 -12.56
C LYS A 89 -4.93 8.86 -12.92
N VAL A 90 -4.12 7.83 -12.70
CA VAL A 90 -4.51 6.43 -12.95
C VAL A 90 -5.52 5.94 -11.92
N GLU A 91 -5.32 6.28 -10.64
CA GLU A 91 -6.23 5.92 -9.55
C GLU A 91 -7.59 6.63 -9.65
N ASN A 92 -7.64 7.86 -10.14
CA ASN A 92 -8.88 8.61 -10.31
C ASN A 92 -9.53 8.37 -11.69
N GLN A 93 -8.99 7.47 -12.52
CA GLN A 93 -9.67 7.10 -13.75
C GLN A 93 -11.00 6.39 -13.44
N PRO A 94 -12.11 6.83 -14.06
CA PRO A 94 -13.40 6.18 -13.88
C PRO A 94 -13.32 4.69 -14.24
N GLY A 95 -13.66 3.83 -13.29
CA GLY A 95 -13.68 2.38 -13.50
C GLY A 95 -12.39 1.65 -13.17
N HIS A 96 -11.34 2.32 -12.68
CA HIS A 96 -10.11 1.65 -12.29
C HIS A 96 -10.33 0.74 -11.05
N PRO A 97 -9.88 -0.53 -11.04
CA PRO A 97 -10.12 -1.46 -9.94
C PRO A 97 -9.66 -0.93 -8.58
N VAL A 98 -8.47 -0.32 -8.51
CA VAL A 98 -7.91 0.25 -7.26
C VAL A 98 -8.85 1.29 -6.63
N THR A 99 -9.56 2.09 -7.43
CA THR A 99 -10.53 3.06 -6.91
C THR A 99 -11.68 2.37 -6.19
N PHE A 100 -12.12 1.21 -6.68
CA PHE A 100 -13.18 0.43 -6.02
C PHE A 100 -12.67 -0.17 -4.71
N PHE A 101 -11.47 -0.73 -4.67
CA PHE A 101 -10.87 -1.22 -3.41
C PHE A 101 -10.76 -0.11 -2.37
N LYS A 102 -10.30 1.09 -2.75
CA LYS A 102 -10.24 2.24 -1.82
C LYS A 102 -11.61 2.68 -1.32
N LYS A 103 -12.62 2.69 -2.19
CA LYS A 103 -14.01 3.03 -1.80
C LYS A 103 -14.60 1.98 -0.87
N GLU A 104 -14.31 0.71 -1.11
CA GLU A 104 -14.71 -0.40 -0.23
C GLU A 104 -14.06 -0.26 1.14
N ASN A 105 -12.76 0.03 1.19
CA ASN A 105 -12.04 0.29 2.43
C ASN A 105 -12.62 1.48 3.20
N ALA A 106 -12.88 2.59 2.52
CA ALA A 106 -13.52 3.75 3.14
C ALA A 106 -14.94 3.44 3.65
N ALA A 107 -15.69 2.58 2.96
CA ALA A 107 -17.03 2.17 3.41
C ALA A 107 -16.97 1.24 4.63
N ILE A 108 -15.98 0.35 4.69
CA ILE A 108 -15.74 -0.51 5.86
C ILE A 108 -15.30 0.36 7.06
N GLU A 109 -14.38 1.28 6.84
CA GLU A 109 -13.92 2.23 7.87
C GLU A 109 -15.08 3.06 8.42
N ALA A 110 -15.93 3.61 7.54
CA ALA A 110 -17.15 4.33 7.95
C ALA A 110 -18.12 3.43 8.72
N LEU A 111 -18.30 2.16 8.32
CA LEU A 111 -19.15 1.21 9.07
C LEU A 111 -18.61 0.98 10.48
N VAL A 112 -17.29 0.85 10.63
CA VAL A 112 -16.64 0.66 11.93
C VAL A 112 -16.81 1.90 12.81
N GLU A 113 -16.44 3.07 12.31
CA GLU A 113 -16.38 4.30 13.11
C GLU A 113 -17.74 4.94 13.34
N GLU A 114 -18.61 4.97 12.33
CA GLU A 114 -19.89 5.71 12.40
C GLU A 114 -21.04 4.86 12.95
N ARG A 115 -20.89 3.53 13.00
CA ARG A 115 -21.99 2.61 13.38
C ARG A 115 -21.58 1.59 14.44
N ILE A 116 -20.56 0.77 14.18
CA ILE A 116 -20.17 -0.29 15.13
C ILE A 116 -19.68 0.31 16.46
N ARG A 117 -18.75 1.28 16.42
CA ARG A 117 -18.22 1.90 17.65
C ARG A 117 -19.30 2.56 18.49
N PRO A 118 -20.23 3.38 17.94
CA PRO A 118 -21.35 3.91 18.72
C PRO A 118 -22.22 2.82 19.36
N HIS A 119 -22.56 1.74 18.65
CA HIS A 119 -23.33 0.64 19.23
C HIS A 119 -22.53 -0.14 20.28
N LEU A 120 -21.21 -0.27 20.11
CA LEU A 120 -20.33 -0.87 21.09
C LEU A 120 -20.28 -0.05 22.38
N GLU A 121 -20.18 1.27 22.31
CA GLU A 121 -20.24 2.14 23.49
C GLU A 121 -21.59 2.02 24.20
N ALA A 122 -22.71 2.02 23.46
CA ALA A 122 -24.04 1.79 24.05
C ALA A 122 -24.15 0.41 24.73
N PHE A 123 -23.55 -0.63 24.14
CA PHE A 123 -23.48 -1.96 24.72
C PHE A 123 -22.61 -2.03 25.98
N LYS A 124 -21.48 -1.31 26.02
CA LYS A 124 -20.63 -1.18 27.21
C LYS A 124 -21.39 -0.54 28.37
N GLU A 125 -22.23 0.45 28.09
CA GLU A 125 -23.09 1.07 29.11
C GLU A 125 -24.18 0.12 29.59
N ASN A 126 -24.84 -0.58 28.66
CA ASN A 126 -25.96 -1.47 28.94
C ASN A 126 -26.06 -2.61 27.91
N ASP A 127 -25.97 -3.86 28.34
CA ASP A 127 -26.05 -5.05 27.48
C ASP A 127 -27.49 -5.48 27.17
N SER A 128 -28.36 -4.50 26.92
CA SER A 128 -29.75 -4.73 26.56
C SER A 128 -29.90 -5.55 25.28
N GLN A 129 -31.03 -6.27 25.16
CA GLN A 129 -31.37 -7.04 23.96
C GLN A 129 -31.31 -6.19 22.68
N GLU A 130 -31.66 -4.91 22.76
CA GLU A 130 -31.61 -3.96 21.64
C GLU A 130 -30.16 -3.71 21.19
N ASN A 131 -29.25 -3.41 22.12
CA ASN A 131 -27.84 -3.18 21.81
C ASN A 131 -27.14 -4.44 21.27
N ILE A 132 -27.49 -5.61 21.79
CA ILE A 132 -27.00 -6.90 21.27
C ILE A 132 -27.46 -7.11 19.82
N LEU A 133 -28.73 -6.85 19.53
CA LEU A 133 -29.27 -6.98 18.18
C LEU A 133 -28.65 -5.96 17.22
N ALA A 134 -28.41 -4.73 17.66
CA ALA A 134 -27.75 -3.70 16.86
C ALA A 134 -26.33 -4.13 16.46
N LEU A 135 -25.51 -4.58 17.42
CA LEU A 135 -24.18 -5.12 17.14
C LEU A 135 -24.22 -6.35 16.24
N ARG A 136 -25.22 -7.23 16.42
CA ARG A 136 -25.40 -8.41 15.56
C ARG A 136 -25.71 -8.02 14.12
N GLU A 137 -26.56 -7.03 13.91
CA GLU A 137 -26.82 -6.48 12.57
C GLU A 137 -25.56 -5.88 11.95
N ASP A 138 -24.78 -5.13 12.73
CA ASP A 138 -23.56 -4.52 12.22
C ASP A 138 -22.50 -5.54 11.85
N PHE A 139 -22.27 -6.57 12.67
CA PHE A 139 -21.30 -7.64 12.37
C PHE A 139 -21.77 -8.52 11.21
N ASN A 140 -23.08 -8.66 10.99
CA ASN A 140 -23.60 -9.29 9.78
C ASN A 140 -23.31 -8.45 8.53
N LEU A 141 -23.38 -7.12 8.65
CA LEU A 141 -23.03 -6.21 7.56
C LEU A 141 -21.51 -6.19 7.31
N LEU A 142 -20.70 -6.16 8.38
CA LEU A 142 -19.24 -6.20 8.31
C LEU A 142 -18.73 -7.48 7.61
N TRP A 143 -19.47 -8.58 7.71
CA TRP A 143 -19.13 -9.83 7.03
C TRP A 143 -19.03 -9.70 5.49
N ASP A 144 -19.59 -8.65 4.89
CA ASP A 144 -19.38 -8.36 3.47
C ASP A 144 -17.89 -8.14 3.11
N ILE A 145 -17.03 -7.90 4.10
CA ILE A 145 -15.57 -7.89 3.94
C ILE A 145 -15.03 -9.18 3.32
N ASP A 146 -15.67 -10.34 3.54
CA ASP A 146 -15.27 -11.60 2.91
C ASP A 146 -15.31 -11.53 1.37
N LYS A 147 -16.29 -10.79 0.81
CA LYS A 147 -16.38 -10.57 -0.63
C LYS A 147 -15.23 -9.70 -1.13
N HIS A 148 -14.85 -8.70 -0.35
CA HIS A 148 -13.73 -7.81 -0.64
C HIS A 148 -12.39 -8.56 -0.61
N TYR A 149 -12.12 -9.31 0.46
CA TYR A 149 -10.92 -10.14 0.57
C TYR A 149 -10.85 -11.20 -0.53
N LYS A 150 -11.96 -11.86 -0.88
CA LYS A 150 -11.98 -12.80 -2.02
C LYS A 150 -11.57 -12.13 -3.34
N ARG A 151 -11.99 -10.90 -3.62
CA ARG A 151 -11.54 -10.19 -4.82
C ARG A 151 -10.06 -9.87 -4.75
N LYS A 152 -9.58 -9.39 -3.60
CA LYS A 152 -8.16 -9.11 -3.35
C LYS A 152 -7.31 -10.37 -3.59
N GLU A 153 -7.66 -11.47 -2.95
CA GLU A 153 -6.95 -12.75 -2.98
C GLU A 153 -6.92 -13.40 -4.37
N ASN A 154 -8.03 -13.32 -5.12
CA ASN A 154 -8.14 -14.03 -6.40
C ASN A 154 -7.74 -13.16 -7.61
N LEU A 155 -7.68 -11.83 -7.46
CA LEU A 155 -7.38 -10.91 -8.56
C LEU A 155 -6.05 -10.19 -8.38
N ILE A 156 -5.76 -9.68 -7.19
CA ILE A 156 -4.56 -8.87 -6.94
C ILE A 156 -3.36 -9.75 -6.63
N PHE A 157 -3.48 -10.70 -5.69
CA PHE A 157 -2.35 -11.51 -5.26
C PHE A 157 -1.71 -12.32 -6.41
N PRO A 158 -2.46 -13.03 -7.27
CA PRO A 158 -1.87 -13.78 -8.36
C PRO A 158 -1.19 -12.89 -9.40
N PHE A 159 -1.61 -11.63 -9.52
CA PHE A 159 -0.94 -10.66 -10.37
C PHE A 159 0.42 -10.27 -9.78
N LEU A 160 0.47 -9.87 -8.51
CA LEU A 160 1.74 -9.52 -7.83
C LEU A 160 2.75 -10.68 -7.84
N GLU A 161 2.27 -11.92 -7.65
CA GLU A 161 3.12 -13.11 -7.69
C GLU A 161 3.77 -13.33 -9.07
N ARG A 162 3.08 -13.00 -10.16
CA ARG A 162 3.66 -13.06 -11.52
C ARG A 162 4.83 -12.09 -11.71
N TYR A 163 4.85 -11.01 -10.96
CA TYR A 163 5.94 -10.02 -10.93
C TYR A 163 7.02 -10.35 -9.88
N GLY A 164 6.96 -11.55 -9.28
CA GLY A 164 7.94 -12.02 -8.30
C GLY A 164 7.70 -11.50 -6.88
N ILE A 165 6.58 -10.82 -6.63
CA ILE A 165 6.21 -10.30 -5.31
C ILE A 165 5.30 -11.31 -4.62
N THR A 166 5.87 -12.17 -3.78
CA THR A 166 5.14 -13.27 -3.13
C THR A 166 4.97 -13.10 -1.61
N GLY A 167 5.92 -12.42 -0.95
CA GLY A 167 5.92 -12.26 0.51
C GLY A 167 4.72 -11.49 1.07
N PRO A 168 4.47 -10.23 0.66
CA PRO A 168 3.37 -9.43 1.18
C PRO A 168 1.97 -10.06 0.95
N PRO A 169 1.64 -10.56 -0.26
CA PRO A 169 0.38 -11.27 -0.49
C PRO A 169 0.16 -12.46 0.45
N GLN A 170 1.18 -13.29 0.65
CA GLN A 170 1.07 -14.48 1.50
C GLN A 170 0.79 -14.13 2.96
N VAL A 171 1.46 -13.10 3.49
CA VAL A 171 1.24 -12.63 4.87
C VAL A 171 -0.16 -12.03 5.02
N MET A 172 -0.57 -11.19 4.06
CA MET A 172 -1.90 -10.57 4.09
C MET A 172 -3.03 -11.61 4.06
N TRP A 173 -2.89 -12.67 3.26
CA TRP A 173 -3.87 -13.76 3.23
C TRP A 173 -4.07 -14.39 4.61
N GLY A 174 -2.98 -14.69 5.33
CA GLY A 174 -3.07 -15.25 6.67
C GLY A 174 -3.86 -14.34 7.62
N VAL A 175 -3.61 -13.03 7.57
CA VAL A 175 -4.34 -12.04 8.38
C VAL A 175 -5.81 -11.92 7.95
N ASP A 176 -6.12 -12.01 6.64
CA ASP A 176 -7.51 -12.03 6.16
C ASP A 176 -8.30 -13.21 6.75
N ASP A 177 -7.67 -14.38 6.86
CA ASP A 177 -8.28 -15.57 7.46
C ASP A 177 -8.48 -15.41 8.97
N GLU A 178 -7.55 -14.78 9.68
CA GLU A 178 -7.69 -14.44 11.10
C GLU A 178 -8.86 -13.47 11.33
N ILE A 179 -8.95 -12.39 10.54
CA ILE A 179 -10.06 -11.43 10.61
C ILE A 179 -11.41 -12.11 10.34
N ARG A 180 -11.49 -12.99 9.34
CA ARG A 180 -12.72 -13.76 9.07
C ARG A 180 -13.11 -14.66 10.25
N ALA A 181 -12.14 -15.32 10.88
CA ALA A 181 -12.37 -16.18 12.03
C ALA A 181 -12.87 -15.37 13.23
N ASP A 182 -12.29 -14.19 13.44
CA ASP A 182 -12.64 -13.27 14.51
C ASP A 182 -14.05 -12.70 14.35
N ILE A 183 -14.42 -12.23 13.15
CA ILE A 183 -15.78 -11.76 12.86
C ILE A 183 -16.81 -12.87 13.11
N LYS A 184 -16.54 -14.10 12.67
CA LYS A 184 -17.44 -15.25 12.94
C LYS A 184 -17.55 -15.56 14.42
N THR A 185 -16.45 -15.44 15.16
CA THR A 185 -16.42 -15.65 16.61
C THR A 185 -17.29 -14.62 17.31
N VAL A 186 -17.15 -13.34 16.96
CA VAL A 186 -18.00 -12.27 17.49
C VAL A 186 -19.47 -12.50 17.14
N GLN A 187 -19.79 -12.83 15.88
CA GLN A 187 -21.17 -13.14 15.47
C GLN A 187 -21.78 -14.27 16.31
N LYS A 188 -21.00 -15.31 16.61
CA LYS A 188 -21.44 -16.41 17.47
C LYS A 188 -21.66 -15.95 18.91
N MET A 189 -20.72 -15.20 19.47
CA MET A 189 -20.83 -14.68 20.85
C MET A 189 -22.03 -13.73 21.01
N LEU A 190 -22.34 -12.91 20.01
CA LEU A 190 -23.54 -12.06 19.98
C LEU A 190 -24.83 -12.88 19.87
N ALA A 191 -24.82 -13.98 19.12
CA ALA A 191 -25.99 -14.85 18.96
C ALA A 191 -26.29 -15.70 20.21
N GLU A 192 -25.25 -16.10 20.95
CA GLU A 192 -25.30 -16.95 22.13
C GLU A 192 -25.04 -16.16 23.43
N TYR A 193 -25.18 -14.83 23.38
CA TYR A 193 -24.80 -13.95 24.49
C TYR A 193 -25.56 -14.28 25.77
N SER A 194 -24.82 -14.45 26.88
CA SER A 194 -25.36 -14.87 28.18
C SER A 194 -24.81 -14.08 29.39
N GLY A 195 -24.19 -12.93 29.15
CA GLY A 195 -23.76 -12.00 30.21
C GLY A 195 -22.24 -11.85 30.39
N GLU A 196 -21.41 -12.47 29.54
CA GLU A 196 -19.96 -12.25 29.51
C GLU A 196 -19.60 -10.99 28.71
N ARG A 197 -20.08 -9.82 29.17
CA ARG A 197 -19.99 -8.55 28.46
C ARG A 197 -18.54 -8.15 28.15
N GLU A 198 -17.67 -8.19 29.17
CA GLU A 198 -16.30 -7.70 29.07
C GLU A 198 -15.49 -8.51 28.04
N VAL A 199 -15.67 -9.84 28.02
CA VAL A 199 -15.01 -10.75 27.07
C VAL A 199 -15.47 -10.47 25.63
N LEU A 200 -16.76 -10.22 25.43
CA LEU A 200 -17.30 -9.87 24.11
C LEU A 200 -16.79 -8.50 23.65
N VAL A 201 -16.74 -7.51 24.55
CA VAL A 201 -16.23 -6.17 24.23
C VAL A 201 -14.77 -6.24 23.82
N GLU A 202 -13.92 -6.92 24.59
CA GLU A 202 -12.51 -7.11 24.25
C GLU A 202 -12.36 -7.77 22.88
N LYS A 203 -13.11 -8.85 22.62
CA LYS A 203 -13.04 -9.54 21.33
C LYS A 203 -13.51 -8.66 20.16
N ILE A 204 -14.53 -7.83 20.36
CA ILE A 204 -14.98 -6.86 19.35
C ILE A 204 -13.86 -5.86 19.07
N GLU A 205 -13.28 -5.25 20.11
CA GLU A 205 -12.22 -4.25 19.94
C GLU A 205 -10.99 -4.81 19.22
N GLU A 206 -10.53 -6.00 19.59
CA GLU A 206 -9.45 -6.71 18.89
C GLU A 206 -9.77 -6.91 17.40
N THR A 207 -10.99 -7.37 17.11
CA THR A 207 -11.43 -7.62 15.73
C THR A 207 -11.45 -6.32 14.91
N LEU A 208 -11.96 -5.23 15.49
CA LEU A 208 -12.04 -3.93 14.80
C LEU A 208 -10.65 -3.32 14.58
N GLU A 209 -9.73 -3.48 15.52
CA GLU A 209 -8.34 -3.03 15.36
C GLU A 209 -7.67 -3.77 14.20
N GLN A 210 -7.84 -5.10 14.11
CA GLN A 210 -7.28 -5.89 13.00
C GLN A 210 -7.88 -5.49 11.63
N VAL A 211 -9.18 -5.19 11.58
CA VAL A 211 -9.83 -4.68 10.35
C VAL A 211 -9.22 -3.34 9.93
N SER A 212 -9.09 -2.39 10.86
CA SER A 212 -8.48 -1.09 10.59
C SER A 212 -7.01 -1.20 10.16
N GLU A 213 -6.25 -2.09 10.79
CA GLU A 213 -4.85 -2.36 10.42
C GLU A 213 -4.76 -2.94 8.99
N MET A 214 -5.66 -3.86 8.62
CA MET A 214 -5.70 -4.40 7.26
C MET A 214 -6.05 -3.31 6.23
N ILE A 215 -7.03 -2.45 6.51
CA ILE A 215 -7.39 -1.31 5.65
C ILE A 215 -6.17 -0.40 5.42
N PHE A 216 -5.42 -0.09 6.48
CA PHE A 216 -4.19 0.69 6.37
C PHE A 216 -3.15 -0.01 5.49
N LYS A 217 -2.86 -1.30 5.74
CA LYS A 217 -1.92 -2.08 4.94
C LYS A 217 -2.32 -2.13 3.46
N GLU A 218 -3.61 -2.26 3.18
CA GLU A 218 -4.10 -2.26 1.80
C GLU A 218 -3.91 -0.89 1.13
N ASN A 219 -4.35 0.19 1.78
CA ASN A 219 -4.32 1.53 1.21
C ASN A 219 -2.89 2.08 1.06
N SER A 220 -2.01 1.75 2.01
CA SER A 220 -0.66 2.32 2.09
C SER A 220 0.42 1.41 1.51
N ILE A 221 0.17 0.10 1.36
CA ILE A 221 1.19 -0.86 0.91
C ILE A 221 0.72 -1.62 -0.32
N LEU A 222 -0.39 -2.38 -0.21
CA LEU A 222 -0.82 -3.27 -1.30
C LEU A 222 -1.21 -2.51 -2.57
N LEU A 223 -2.13 -1.55 -2.46
CA LEU A 223 -2.65 -0.83 -3.62
C LEU A 223 -1.59 0.02 -4.30
N PRO A 224 -0.71 0.77 -3.58
CA PRO A 224 0.42 1.43 -4.20
C PRO A 224 1.35 0.45 -4.95
N MET A 225 1.67 -0.69 -4.34
CA MET A 225 2.51 -1.73 -4.96
C MET A 225 1.91 -2.28 -6.25
N THR A 226 0.57 -2.41 -6.33
CA THR A 226 -0.13 -2.84 -7.55
C THR A 226 -0.15 -1.79 -8.67
N LEU A 227 0.03 -0.51 -8.36
CA LEU A 227 0.04 0.56 -9.37
C LEU A 227 1.44 0.76 -9.98
N ASP A 228 2.48 0.33 -9.27
CA ASP A 228 3.88 0.55 -9.66
C ASP A 228 4.44 -0.57 -10.59
N ASN A 229 3.70 -1.67 -10.83
CA ASN A 229 4.11 -2.85 -11.61
C ASN A 229 3.04 -3.29 -12.61
#